data_AF-H0YLQ4-F1
#
_entry.id   AF-H0YLQ4-F1
#
_cell.length_a   1.000
_cell.length_b   1.000
_cell.length_c   1.000
_cell.angle_alpha   90.00
_cell.angle_beta   90.00
_cell.angle_gamma   90.00
#
_symmetry.space_group_name_H-M   'P 1'
#
loop_
_entity.id
_entity.type
_entity.pdbx_description
1 polymer ?
#
loop_
_entity_poly.entity_id
_entity_poly.type
_entity_poly.pdbx_seq_one_letter_code
_entity_poly.pdbx_strand_id
1 'polypeptide(L)' 'MATLGHTFPFYAGPKPTFPMDTTLASIIMIFLTALATFIVILPGIRGKTRLFWLLRVVTSLFIGAAILAVNF' A
#
# COMPACT_ATOMS: atom_id res chain seq x y z
N MET A 1 22.01 23.57 4.12
CA MET A 1 22.87 24.48 3.33
C MET A 1 22.96 23.92 1.92
N ALA A 2 22.48 24.69 0.93
CA ALA A 2 22.37 24.46 -0.54
C ALA A 2 20.98 24.79 -1.13
N THR A 3 19.99 25.18 -0.32
CA THR A 3 18.66 25.61 -0.81
C THR A 3 18.63 27.03 -1.38
N LEU A 4 19.71 27.81 -1.19
CA LEU A 4 19.84 29.20 -1.61
C LEU A 4 20.95 29.31 -2.68
N GLY A 5 20.61 28.94 -3.92
CA GLY A 5 20.84 29.76 -5.11
C GLY A 5 22.24 30.04 -5.67
N HIS A 6 23.34 29.58 -5.08
CA HIS A 6 24.67 30.04 -5.53
C HIS A 6 25.65 28.92 -5.95
N THR A 7 25.19 27.67 -6.08
CA THR A 7 26.06 26.55 -6.47
C THR A 7 25.28 25.53 -7.30
N PHE A 8 25.77 25.22 -8.51
CA PHE A 8 25.20 24.21 -9.41
C PHE A 8 25.96 22.87 -9.22
N PRO A 9 25.27 21.72 -9.12
CA PRO A 9 23.82 21.52 -9.19
C PRO A 9 23.07 21.90 -7.89
N PHE A 10 21.86 22.46 -8.04
CA PHE A 10 21.02 22.93 -6.92
C PHE A 10 20.69 21.84 -5.89
N TYR A 11 20.58 20.59 -6.32
CA TYR A 11 20.43 19.42 -5.45
C TYR A 11 21.67 18.53 -5.61
N ALA A 12 22.75 18.95 -4.97
CA ALA A 12 23.97 18.16 -4.85
C ALA A 12 23.75 17.08 -3.78
N GLY A 13 23.30 15.90 -4.21
CA GLY A 13 23.09 14.76 -3.33
C GLY A 13 22.90 13.47 -4.14
N PRO A 14 23.39 12.32 -3.66
CA PRO A 14 23.09 11.04 -4.29
C PRO A 14 21.58 10.85 -4.37
N LYS A 15 21.06 10.57 -5.56
CA LYS A 15 19.64 10.25 -5.73
C LYS A 15 19.39 8.86 -5.17
N PRO A 16 18.47 8.69 -4.20
CA PRO A 16 18.17 7.38 -3.65
C PRO A 16 17.54 6.50 -4.73
N THR A 17 17.89 5.21 -4.70
CA THR A 17 17.24 4.18 -5.50
C THR A 17 16.14 3.51 -4.67
N PHE A 18 15.10 3.03 -5.34
CA PHE A 18 14.02 2.34 -4.67
C PHE A 18 14.51 0.93 -4.25
N PRO A 19 14.30 0.51 -2.99
CA PRO A 19 14.95 -0.69 -2.45
C PRO A 19 14.26 -2.01 -2.83
N MET A 20 13.08 -1.95 -3.48
CA MET A 20 12.25 -3.13 -3.79
C MET A 20 11.79 -3.07 -5.24
N ASP A 21 11.25 -4.16 -5.77
CA ASP A 21 10.53 -4.10 -7.04
C ASP A 21 9.32 -3.16 -6.94
N THR A 22 9.24 -2.18 -7.84
CA THR A 22 8.16 -1.18 -7.86
C THR A 22 6.79 -1.81 -8.11
N THR A 23 6.72 -2.92 -8.84
CA THR A 23 5.46 -3.61 -9.14
C THR A 23 4.91 -4.28 -7.88
N LEU A 24 5.73 -5.08 -7.19
CA LEU A 24 5.37 -5.73 -5.93
C LEU A 24 5.04 -4.70 -4.84
N ALA A 25 5.83 -3.63 -4.72
CA ALA A 25 5.56 -2.55 -3.78
C ALA A 25 4.21 -1.86 -4.04
N SER A 26 3.87 -1.64 -5.32
CA SER A 26 2.59 -1.05 -5.71
C SER A 26 1.41 -1.97 -5.40
N ILE A 27 1.54 -3.26 -5.69
CA ILE A 27 0.53 -4.28 -5.35
C ILE A 27 0.29 -4.26 -3.83
N ILE A 28 1.34 -4.39 -3.02
CA ILE A 28 1.23 -4.39 -1.56
C ILE A 28 0.56 -3.10 -1.05
N MET A 29 0.95 -1.93 -1.56
CA MET A 29 0.36 -0.64 -1.18
C MET A 29 -1.15 -0.57 -1.45
N ILE A 30 -1.60 -1.01 -2.62
CA ILE A 30 -3.02 -0.98 -3.02
C ILE A 30 -3.85 -1.91 -2.13
N PHE A 31 -3.36 -3.14 -1.91
CA PHE A 31 -4.06 -4.12 -1.09
C PHE A 31 -4.12 -3.69 0.39
N LEU A 32 -3.08 -3.03 0.91
CA LEU A 32 -3.08 -2.45 2.26
C LEU A 32 -4.06 -1.28 2.41
N THR A 33 -4.11 -0.37 1.43
CA THR A 33 -5.08 0.74 1.47
C THR A 33 -6.51 0.23 1.39
N ALA A 34 -6.79 -0.76 0.55
CA ALA A 34 -8.10 -1.41 0.49
C ALA A 34 -8.46 -2.11 1.82
N LEU A 35 -7.51 -2.78 2.46
CA LEU A 35 -7.74 -3.39 3.77
C LEU A 35 -8.08 -2.31 4.82
N ALA A 36 -7.33 -1.20 4.84
CA ALA A 36 -7.55 -0.10 5.76
C ALA A 36 -8.94 0.54 5.58
N THR A 37 -9.40 0.76 4.35
CA THR A 37 -10.75 1.30 4.10
C THR A 37 -11.84 0.36 4.59
N PHE A 38 -11.70 -0.96 4.39
CA PHE A 38 -12.66 -1.92 4.94
C PHE A 38 -12.67 -1.95 6.47
N ILE A 39 -11.53 -1.74 7.13
CA ILE A 39 -11.44 -1.60 8.59
C ILE A 39 -12.14 -0.32 9.06
N VAL A 40 -12.02 0.79 8.32
CA VAL A 40 -12.70 2.06 8.65
C VAL A 40 -14.22 1.96 8.48
N ILE A 41 -14.72 1.20 7.50
CA ILE A 41 -16.16 0.98 7.27
C ILE A 41 -16.77 0.03 8.33
N LEU A 42 -15.92 -0.79 8.96
CA LEU A 42 -16.31 -1.83 9.91
C LEU A 42 -17.19 -1.38 11.10
N PRO A 43 -17.02 -0.19 11.71
CA PRO A 43 -17.86 0.26 12.83
C PRO A 43 -19.33 0.45 12.45
N GLY A 44 -19.63 0.65 11.15
CA GLY A 44 -21.00 0.79 10.64
C GLY A 44 -21.77 -0.53 10.52
N ILE A 45 -21.11 -1.68 10.73
CA ILE A 45 -21.71 -3.01 10.52
C ILE A 45 -22.23 -3.58 11.85
N ARG A 46 -23.48 -4.08 11.85
CA ARG A 46 -24.11 -4.71 13.02
C ARG A 46 -23.27 -5.89 13.53
N GLY A 47 -22.97 -5.90 14.83
CA GLY A 47 -21.90 -6.70 15.45
C GLY A 47 -21.91 -8.21 15.23
N LYS A 48 -23.06 -8.86 14.98
CA LYS A 48 -23.12 -10.33 14.79
C LYS A 48 -22.56 -10.81 13.44
N THR A 49 -22.66 -10.01 12.38
CA THR A 49 -22.12 -10.34 11.05
C THR A 49 -20.73 -9.76 10.79
N ARG A 50 -20.19 -8.98 11.74
CA ARG A 50 -18.91 -8.27 11.61
C ARG A 50 -17.72 -9.20 11.33
N LEU A 51 -17.60 -10.30 12.08
CA LEU A 51 -16.50 -11.26 11.91
C LEU A 51 -16.62 -12.04 10.60
N PHE A 52 -17.83 -12.50 10.25
CA PHE A 52 -18.06 -13.19 8.97
C PHE A 52 -17.78 -12.29 7.77
N TRP A 53 -18.15 -11.00 7.87
CA TRP A 53 -17.88 -10.02 6.83
C TRP A 53 -16.38 -9.75 6.68
N LEU A 54 -15.66 -9.54 7.80
CA LEU A 54 -14.21 -9.36 7.77
C LEU A 54 -13.48 -10.56 7.18
N LEU A 55 -13.78 -11.78 7.64
CA LEU A 55 -13.11 -12.99 7.13
C LEU A 55 -13.32 -13.14 5.63
N ARG A 56 -14.53 -12.88 5.13
CA ARG A 56 -14.84 -12.94 3.70
C ARG A 56 -14.05 -11.90 2.90
N VAL A 57 -13.99 -10.66 3.37
CA VAL A 57 -13.28 -9.57 2.69
C VAL A 57 -11.78 -9.81 2.70
N VAL A 58 -11.21 -10.19 3.85
CA VAL A 58 -9.76 -10.43 4.00
C VAL A 58 -9.31 -11.60 3.14
N THR A 59 -10.03 -12.72 3.13
CA THR A 59 -9.67 -13.89 2.31
C THR A 59 -9.76 -13.58 0.82
N SER A 60 -10.83 -12.91 0.37
CA SER A 60 -10.97 -12.48 -1.03
C SER A 60 -9.85 -11.52 -1.45
N LEU A 61 -9.51 -10.57 -0.59
CA LEU A 61 -8.48 -9.56 -0.84
C LEU A 61 -7.09 -10.21 -0.90
N PHE A 62 -6.82 -11.16 -0.01
CA PHE A 62 -5.57 -11.93 0.00
C PHE A 62 -5.39 -12.79 -1.24
N ILE A 63 -6.43 -13.50 -1.68
CA ILE A 63 -6.36 -14.35 -2.88
C ILE A 63 -6.05 -13.50 -4.13
N GLY A 64 -6.73 -12.35 -4.30
CA GLY A 64 -6.46 -11.44 -5.40
C GLY A 64 -5.03 -10.89 -5.38
N ALA A 65 -4.52 -10.56 -4.19
CA ALA A 65 -3.15 -10.08 -4.02
C ALA A 65 -2.13 -11.15 -4.41
N ALA A 66 -2.33 -12.38 -3.96
CA ALA A 66 -1.42 -13.49 -4.25
C ALA A 66 -1.38 -13.82 -5.75
N ILE A 67 -2.53 -13.82 -6.45
CA ILE A 67 -2.58 -14.07 -7.89
C ILE A 67 -1.82 -12.99 -8.67
N LEU A 68 -2.03 -11.71 -8.34
CA LEU A 68 -1.33 -10.61 -9.00
C LEU A 68 0.17 -10.62 -8.68
N ALA A 69 0.55 -10.82 -7.42
CA ALA A 69 1.95 -10.82 -6.98
C ALA A 69 2.77 -12.01 -7.49
N VAL A 70 2.13 -13.12 -7.90
CA VAL A 70 2.80 -14.26 -8.55
C VAL A 70 2.87 -14.09 -10.07
N ASN A 71 1.95 -13.32 -10.64
CA ASN A 71 1.93 -13.07 -12.08
C ASN A 71 3.03 -12.10 -12.53
N PHE A 72 3.29 -11.08 -11.73
CA PHE A 72 4.35 -10.10 -11.92
C PHE A 72 5.62 -10.54 -11.18
#